data_AF-A0A5K0Y4L0-F1
#
_entry.id   AF-A0A5K0Y4L0-F1
#
_cell.length_a   1.000
_cell.length_b   1.000
_cell.length_c   1.000
_cell.angle_alpha   90.00
_cell.angle_beta   90.00
_cell.angle_gamma   90.00
#
_symmetry.space_group_name_H-M   'P 1'
#
loop_
_entity.id
_entity.type
_entity.pdbx_description
1 polymer ?
#
loop_
_entity_poly.entity_id
_entity_poly.type
_entity_poly.pdbx_seq_one_letter_code
_entity_poly.pdbx_strand_id
1 'polypeptide(L)'
;IYSRTPNPGPEFIERYKSYLANFGYDPAKIKDTPQDCEVMSPGQLALMMSMSGMQEALTNQFPDLQLRAPVEFNPFTSVFDTLKKLIELYFK
;
A
#
# COMPACT_ATOMS: atom_id res chain seq x y z
N ILE A 1 6.91 -6.70 10.88
CA ILE A 1 8.17 -7.48 11.04
C ILE A 1 7.83 -8.90 10.61
N TYR A 2 8.59 -9.52 9.71
CA TYR A 2 8.27 -10.84 9.15
C TYR A 2 9.34 -11.88 9.49
N SER A 3 8.93 -13.07 9.91
CA SER A 3 9.78 -14.22 10.21
C SER A 3 9.65 -15.28 9.12
N ARG A 4 10.78 -15.92 8.79
CA ARG A 4 10.80 -17.14 7.95
C ARG A 4 10.52 -18.40 8.75
N THR A 5 10.60 -18.32 10.07
CA THR A 5 10.25 -19.40 10.99
C THR A 5 8.79 -19.23 11.40
N PRO A 6 7.93 -20.24 11.20
CA PRO A 6 6.54 -20.22 11.67
C PRO A 6 6.49 -20.02 13.18
N ASN A 7 5.54 -19.21 13.66
CA ASN A 7 5.35 -18.93 15.09
C ASN A 7 6.65 -18.62 15.86
N PRO A 8 7.38 -17.56 15.50
CA PRO A 8 8.70 -17.27 16.05
C PRO A 8 8.68 -16.82 17.53
N GLY A 9 7.50 -16.70 18.12
CA GLY A 9 7.31 -16.31 19.51
C GLY A 9 7.43 -14.80 19.77
N PRO A 10 7.12 -14.37 21.00
CA PRO A 10 7.15 -12.96 21.39
C PRO A 10 8.56 -12.37 21.39
N GLU A 11 9.58 -13.16 21.74
CA GLU A 11 10.98 -12.70 21.78
C GLU A 11 11.48 -12.21 20.42
N PHE A 12 11.04 -12.85 19.33
CA PHE A 12 11.34 -12.39 17.98
C PHE A 12 10.80 -10.99 17.74
N ILE A 13 9.54 -10.76 18.09
CA ILE A 13 8.87 -9.48 17.88
C ILE A 13 9.58 -8.38 18.68
N GLU A 14 9.87 -8.62 19.96
CA GLU A 14 10.54 -7.67 20.85
C GLU A 14 11.96 -7.33 20.37
N ARG A 15 12.72 -8.33 19.93
CA ARG A 15 14.07 -8.13 19.37
C ARG A 15 14.05 -7.21 18.16
N TYR A 16 13.11 -7.38 17.25
CA TYR A 16 13.07 -6.55 16.04
C TYR A 16 12.41 -5.19 16.28
N LYS A 17 11.49 -5.05 17.24
CA LYS A 17 11.01 -3.74 17.69
C LYS A 17 12.12 -2.92 18.34
N SER A 18 12.93 -3.52 19.20
CA SER A 18 14.10 -2.85 19.81
C SER A 18 15.15 -2.49 18.76
N TYR A 19 15.39 -3.35 17.77
CA TYR A 19 16.25 -3.02 16.64
C TYR A 19 15.74 -1.79 15.86
N LEU A 20 14.44 -1.70 15.59
CA LEU A 20 13.82 -0.56 14.91
C LEU A 20 13.87 0.74 15.74
N ALA A 21 13.88 0.63 17.07
CA ALA A 21 14.07 1.79 17.95
C ALA A 21 15.38 2.54 17.64
N ASN A 22 16.44 1.81 17.30
CA ASN A 22 17.73 2.40 16.93
C ASN A 22 17.67 3.23 15.65
N PHE A 23 16.65 3.05 14.81
CA PHE A 23 16.40 3.84 13.60
C PHE A 23 15.39 4.96 13.82
N GLY A 24 14.96 5.22 15.06
CA GLY A 24 14.04 6.30 15.43
C GLY A 24 12.55 5.93 15.34
N TYR A 25 12.22 4.65 15.11
CA TYR A 25 10.83 4.18 15.20
C TYR A 25 10.42 3.99 16.66
N ASP A 26 9.22 4.43 17.04
CA ASP A 26 8.67 4.20 18.37
C ASP A 26 8.13 2.77 18.49
N PRO A 27 8.73 1.89 19.32
CA PRO A 27 8.30 0.50 19.47
C PRO A 27 6.84 0.35 19.91
N ALA A 28 6.31 1.29 20.69
CA ALA A 28 4.94 1.25 21.18
C ALA A 28 3.92 1.50 20.08
N LYS A 29 4.33 2.15 18.98
CA LYS A 29 3.48 2.40 17.79
C LYS A 29 3.55 1.27 16.77
N ILE A 30 4.48 0.33 16.92
CA ILE A 30 4.61 -0.82 16.01
C ILE A 30 3.57 -1.87 16.41
N LYS A 31 2.54 -2.01 15.57
CA LYS A 31 1.52 -3.04 15.72
C LYS A 31 2.10 -4.42 15.38
N ASP A 32 1.76 -5.39 16.21
CA ASP A 32 2.08 -6.79 15.94
C ASP A 32 1.12 -7.29 14.86
N THR A 33 1.71 -7.63 13.72
CA THR A 33 0.98 -8.30 12.65
C THR A 33 0.91 -9.78 13.00
N PRO A 34 -0.28 -10.40 12.99
CA PRO A 34 -0.39 -11.86 13.02
C PRO A 34 0.53 -12.43 11.93
N GLN A 35 1.48 -13.28 12.31
CA GLN A 35 2.37 -13.93 11.35
C GLN A 35 1.74 -15.19 10.75
N ASP A 36 0.71 -15.71 11.41
CA ASP A 36 -0.18 -16.74 10.90
C ASP A 36 -1.41 -16.04 10.32
N CYS A 37 -1.26 -15.47 9.13
CA CYS A 37 -2.45 -15.20 8.32
C CYS A 37 -3.06 -16.56 7.97
N GLU A 38 -4.38 -16.72 8.14
CA GLU A 38 -5.07 -17.90 7.63
C GLU A 38 -4.64 -18.10 6.17
N VAL A 39 -4.14 -19.29 5.86
CA VAL A 39 -3.76 -19.63 4.49
C VAL A 39 -5.04 -19.58 3.68
N MET A 40 -5.20 -18.49 2.94
CA MET A 40 -6.37 -18.31 2.08
C MET A 40 -6.40 -19.47 1.09
N SER A 41 -7.52 -20.17 1.03
CA SER A 41 -7.66 -21.28 0.09
C SER A 41 -7.48 -20.79 -1.34
N PRO A 42 -6.92 -21.61 -2.26
CA PRO A 42 -6.82 -21.22 -3.68
C PRO A 42 -8.17 -20.80 -4.27
N GLY A 43 -9.28 -21.39 -3.79
CA GLY A 43 -10.63 -21.01 -4.19
C GLY A 43 -11.04 -19.60 -3.71
N GLN A 44 -10.73 -19.23 -2.46
CA GLN A 44 -10.96 -17.86 -1.98
C GLN A 44 -10.10 -16.84 -2.71
N LEU A 45 -8.83 -17.16 -2.99
CA LEU A 45 -7.97 -16.29 -3.78
C LEU A 45 -8.53 -16.08 -5.19
N ALA A 46 -8.93 -17.16 -5.87
CA ALA A 46 -9.53 -17.08 -7.19
C ALA A 46 -10.83 -16.25 -7.19
N LEU A 47 -11.65 -16.39 -6.14
CA LEU A 47 -12.86 -15.59 -5.97
C LEU A 47 -12.52 -14.10 -5.82
N MET A 48 -11.54 -13.75 -4.98
CA MET A 48 -11.06 -12.36 -4.84
C MET A 48 -10.52 -11.81 -6.16
N MET A 49 -9.76 -12.62 -6.92
CA MET A 49 -9.27 -12.22 -8.25
C MET A 49 -10.39 -12.04 -9.28
N SER A 50 -11.50 -12.79 -9.14
CA SER A 50 -12.66 -12.71 -10.04
C SER A 50 -13.57 -11.51 -9.79
N MET A 51 -13.34 -10.74 -8.73
CA MET A 51 -14.12 -9.54 -8.44
C MET A 51 -13.94 -8.49 -9.55
N SER A 52 -15.02 -7.80 -9.90
CA SER A 52 -14.99 -6.71 -10.89
C SER A 52 -13.95 -5.65 -10.51
N GLY A 53 -13.05 -5.29 -11.43
CA GLY A 53 -11.99 -4.30 -11.18
C GLY A 53 -10.67 -4.90 -10.66
N MET A 54 -10.65 -6.16 -10.22
CA MET A 54 -9.42 -6.79 -9.73
C MET A 54 -8.48 -7.20 -10.85
N GLN A 55 -9.01 -7.59 -12.02
CA GLN A 55 -8.17 -7.88 -13.17
C GLN A 55 -7.35 -6.64 -13.58
N GLU A 56 -7.99 -5.47 -13.58
CA GLU A 56 -7.37 -4.18 -13.87
C GLU A 56 -6.35 -3.79 -12.79
N ALA A 57 -6.69 -3.97 -11.52
CA ALA A 57 -5.80 -3.70 -10.39
C ALA A 57 -4.55 -4.61 -10.41
N LEU A 58 -4.71 -5.90 -10.70
CA LEU A 58 -3.61 -6.88 -10.74
C LEU A 58 -2.73 -6.73 -11.99
N THR A 59 -3.31 -6.26 -13.10
CA THR A 59 -2.58 -5.99 -14.34
C THR A 59 -2.03 -4.56 -14.40
N ASN A 60 -2.18 -3.76 -13.33
CA ASN A 60 -1.82 -2.34 -13.29
C ASN A 60 -2.43 -1.55 -14.46
N GLN A 61 -3.61 -1.94 -14.92
CA GLN A 61 -4.39 -1.19 -15.90
C GLN A 61 -5.12 -0.07 -15.17
N PHE A 62 -4.36 0.95 -14.79
CA PHE A 62 -4.93 2.20 -14.34
C PHE A 62 -5.43 2.99 -15.56
N PRO A 63 -6.56 3.70 -15.45
CA PRO A 63 -6.99 4.59 -16.52
C PRO A 63 -5.84 5.52 -16.89
N ASP A 64 -5.57 5.69 -18.18
CA ASP A 64 -4.56 6.65 -18.64
C ASP A 64 -4.99 8.03 -18.15
N LEU A 65 -4.33 8.49 -17.09
CA LEU A 65 -4.59 9.79 -16.48
C LEU A 65 -4.19 10.94 -17.42
N GLN A 66 -3.67 10.64 -18.62
CA GLN A 66 -3.13 11.59 -19.58
C GLN A 66 -2.10 12.53 -18.94
N LEU A 67 -1.41 12.05 -17.89
CA LEU A 67 -0.28 12.72 -17.27
C LEU A 67 0.99 12.62 -18.13
N ARG A 68 0.84 12.27 -19.41
CA ARG A 68 1.89 12.18 -20.44
C ARG A 68 2.16 13.50 -21.15
N ALA A 69 1.88 14.62 -20.50
CA ALA A 69 2.66 15.81 -20.75
C ALA A 69 3.64 15.92 -19.57
N PRO A 70 4.95 16.20 -19.78
CA PRO A 70 5.66 16.91 -18.73
C PRO A 70 4.72 18.06 -18.38
N VAL A 71 4.33 18.17 -17.11
CA VAL A 71 3.61 19.33 -16.62
C VAL A 71 4.40 20.48 -17.22
N GLU A 72 3.86 21.10 -18.27
CA GLU A 72 4.36 22.36 -18.74
C GLU A 72 4.13 23.18 -17.49
N PHE A 73 5.20 23.37 -16.73
CA PHE A 73 5.34 24.47 -15.80
C PHE A 73 5.33 25.71 -16.68
N ASN A 74 4.19 25.95 -17.32
CA ASN A 74 3.83 27.19 -17.92
C ASN A 74 3.55 28.04 -16.69
N PRO A 75 4.43 28.98 -16.34
CA PRO A 75 4.36 29.69 -15.06
C PRO A 75 3.12 30.61 -14.97
N PHE A 76 2.23 30.54 -15.97
CA PHE A 76 1.01 31.33 -16.09
C PHE A 76 -0.29 30.52 -16.07
N THR A 77 -0.28 29.18 -16.04
CA THR A 77 -1.53 28.38 -15.97
C THR A 77 -1.66 27.61 -14.66
N SER A 78 -2.15 28.36 -13.66
CA SER A 78 -3.24 27.95 -12.77
C SER A 78 -3.02 26.74 -11.85
N VAL A 79 -2.49 27.03 -10.67
CA VAL A 79 -2.51 26.17 -9.46
C VAL A 79 -3.91 25.63 -9.14
N PHE A 80 -4.96 26.37 -9.54
CA PHE A 80 -6.36 25.99 -9.37
C PHE A 80 -6.76 24.78 -10.22
N ASP A 81 -6.26 24.68 -11.45
CA ASP A 81 -6.56 23.53 -12.31
C ASP A 81 -5.88 22.26 -11.81
N THR A 82 -4.68 22.39 -11.24
CA THR A 82 -4.00 21.28 -10.56
C THR A 82 -4.80 20.83 -9.33
N LEU A 83 -5.29 21.76 -8.51
CA LEU A 83 -6.11 21.45 -7.34
C LEU A 83 -7.43 20.78 -7.72
N LYS A 84 -8.09 21.25 -8.79
CA LYS A 84 -9.35 20.67 -9.27
C LYS A 84 -9.16 19.22 -9.73
N LYS A 85 -8.09 18.94 -10.50
CA LYS A 85 -7.75 17.58 -10.94
C LYS A 85 -7.43 16.65 -9.76
N LEU A 86 -6.77 17.17 -8.72
CA LEU A 86 -6.53 16.41 -7.49
C LEU A 86 -7.83 16.10 -6.75
N ILE A 87 -8.75 17.07 -6.63
CA ILE A 87 -10.07 16.84 -6.01
C ILE A 87 -10.86 15.79 -6.80
N GLU A 88 -10.91 15.87 -8.12
CA GLU A 88 -11.57 14.88 -8.97
C GLU A 88 -10.97 13.47 -8.83
N LEU A 89 -9.67 13.36 -8.54
CA LEU A 89 -9.01 12.07 -8.32
C LEU A 89 -9.42 11.42 -6.99
N TYR A 90 -9.54 12.22 -5.92
CA TYR A 90 -9.76 11.71 -4.56
C TYR A 90 -11.23 11.61 -4.15
N PHE A 91 -12.12 12.34 -4.82
CA PHE A 91 -13.54 12.44 -4.46
C PHE A 91 -14.51 11.94 -5.54
N LYS A 92 -14.03 11.09 -6.46
CA LYS A 92 -14.87 10.47 -7.49
C LYS A 92 -15.85 9.45 -6.90
#